data_AF-M2UF96-F1
#
_entry.id   AF-M2UF96-F1
#
_cell.length_a   1.000
_cell.length_b   1.000
_cell.length_c   1.000
_cell.angle_alpha   90.00
_cell.angle_beta   90.00
_cell.angle_gamma   90.00
#
_symmetry.space_group_name_H-M   'P 1'
#
loop_
_entity.id
_entity.type
_entity.pdbx_description
1 polymer ?
#
loop_
_entity_poly.entity_id
_entity_poly.type
_entity_poly.pdbx_seq_one_letter_code
_entity_poly.pdbx_strand_id
1 'polypeptide(L)'
;MPQLEDLPNELKLQVISYLPQQDLASFMRTNRTFQCLVQPILYHKIEISHQNLPQLHGLCGQLGRFDETKRNKIGDHVCLIEIDTDRLDLGTPFQIPDCDRKKTEQWIDNLLMPYGAANSVTPAIPYDPEAREKWRGAFFVLNSLDALLAYIAAKSANLESLKLDLSGYFQTPSVAELLYYKIRADLQCKRAPFPKLRHLQIDSVLDIDIPVFALSELRQLQIRFLDDDSPLEIPVFESNNLSHLHVLDLYYIKDTSSKARTLLSDYQFPHLTKL
;
A
#
# COMPACT_ATOMS: atom_id res chain seq x y z
N MET A 1 -31.64 -26.20 -20.84
CA MET A 1 -31.31 -25.64 -19.52
C MET A 1 -30.83 -24.23 -19.74
N PRO A 2 -31.34 -23.20 -19.03
CA PRO A 2 -30.78 -21.86 -19.13
C PRO A 2 -29.32 -21.92 -18.69
N GLN A 3 -28.42 -21.36 -19.51
CA GLN A 3 -27.01 -21.29 -19.17
C GLN A 3 -26.83 -20.17 -18.14
N LEU A 4 -25.84 -20.31 -17.25
CA LEU A 4 -25.53 -19.26 -16.25
C LEU A 4 -25.24 -17.91 -16.92
N GLU A 5 -24.80 -17.94 -18.18
CA GLU A 5 -24.56 -16.79 -19.05
C GLU A 5 -25.83 -16.02 -19.41
N ASP A 6 -27.01 -16.64 -19.33
CA ASP A 6 -28.31 -16.04 -19.69
C ASP A 6 -28.92 -15.22 -18.53
N LEU A 7 -28.33 -15.29 -17.33
CA LEU A 7 -28.81 -14.54 -16.17
C LEU A 7 -28.50 -13.02 -16.29
N PRO A 8 -29.37 -12.13 -15.80
CA PRO A 8 -29.06 -10.73 -15.58
C PRO A 8 -27.79 -10.53 -14.74
N ASN A 9 -27.04 -9.47 -15.02
CA ASN A 9 -25.78 -9.19 -14.34
C ASN A 9 -25.96 -9.05 -12.82
N GLU A 10 -27.09 -8.50 -12.36
CA GLU A 10 -27.41 -8.34 -10.95
C GLU A 10 -27.52 -9.70 -10.23
N LEU A 11 -28.19 -10.68 -10.86
CA LEU A 11 -28.33 -12.03 -10.31
C LEU A 11 -27.00 -12.79 -10.34
N LYS A 12 -26.20 -12.59 -11.40
CA LYS A 12 -24.84 -13.14 -11.48
C LYS A 12 -23.96 -12.62 -10.34
N LEU A 13 -23.98 -11.30 -10.09
CA LEU A 13 -23.21 -10.67 -9.01
C LEU A 13 -23.67 -11.14 -7.64
N GLN A 14 -24.98 -11.32 -7.43
CA GLN A 14 -25.51 -11.89 -6.18
C GLN A 14 -24.96 -13.31 -5.94
N VAL A 15 -25.07 -14.20 -6.92
CA VAL A 15 -24.55 -15.58 -6.78
C VAL A 15 -23.05 -15.58 -6.49
N ILE A 16 -22.29 -14.74 -7.20
CA ILE A 16 -20.85 -14.59 -7.02
C ILE A 16 -20.48 -14.05 -5.64
N SER A 17 -21.25 -13.11 -5.08
CA SER A 17 -20.97 -12.52 -3.77
C SER A 17 -21.05 -13.52 -2.61
N TYR A 18 -21.72 -14.66 -2.81
CA TYR A 18 -21.80 -15.74 -1.82
C TYR A 18 -20.71 -16.81 -1.98
N LEU A 19 -19.89 -16.74 -3.04
CA LEU A 19 -18.81 -17.70 -3.24
C LEU A 19 -17.58 -17.32 -2.41
N PRO A 20 -16.94 -18.28 -1.72
CA PRO A 20 -15.61 -18.09 -1.15
C PRO A 20 -14.61 -17.66 -2.22
N GLN A 21 -13.61 -16.86 -1.85
CA GLN A 21 -12.63 -16.29 -2.79
C GLN A 21 -11.88 -17.37 -3.61
N GLN A 22 -11.62 -18.54 -3.00
CA GLN A 22 -10.98 -19.69 -3.65
C GLN A 22 -11.85 -20.31 -4.76
N ASP A 23 -13.15 -20.42 -4.50
CA ASP A 23 -14.13 -20.94 -5.46
C ASP A 23 -14.39 -19.93 -6.57
N LEU A 24 -14.36 -18.64 -6.23
CA LEU A 24 -14.51 -17.55 -7.18
C LEU A 24 -13.34 -17.51 -8.18
N ALA A 25 -12.10 -17.72 -7.73
CA ALA A 25 -10.95 -17.81 -8.62
C ALA A 25 -11.04 -18.99 -9.60
N SER A 26 -11.52 -20.15 -9.11
CA SER A 26 -11.76 -21.34 -9.94
C SER A 26 -12.88 -21.12 -10.95
N PHE A 27 -13.98 -20.49 -10.52
CA PHE A 27 -15.09 -20.07 -11.36
C PHE A 27 -14.66 -19.10 -12.46
N MET A 28 -13.76 -18.16 -12.16
CA MET A 28 -13.23 -17.18 -13.11
C MET A 28 -12.29 -17.76 -14.16
N ARG A 29 -11.62 -18.88 -13.84
CA ARG A 29 -10.80 -19.63 -14.81
C ARG A 29 -11.66 -20.34 -15.86
N THR A 30 -12.85 -20.79 -15.48
CA THR A 30 -13.77 -21.51 -16.36
C THR A 30 -14.72 -20.58 -17.13
N ASN A 31 -15.05 -19.40 -16.58
CA ASN A 31 -16.03 -18.48 -17.16
C ASN A 31 -15.43 -17.10 -17.50
N ARG A 32 -14.84 -16.98 -18.69
CA ARG A 32 -14.21 -15.72 -19.16
C ARG A 32 -15.21 -14.55 -19.28
N THR A 33 -16.45 -14.84 -19.60
CA THR A 33 -17.55 -13.86 -19.79
C THR A 33 -17.83 -13.05 -18.51
N PHE A 34 -17.52 -13.60 -17.34
CA PHE A 34 -17.79 -13.00 -16.04
C PHE A 34 -16.62 -12.16 -15.52
N GLN A 35 -15.46 -12.18 -16.19
CA GLN A 35 -14.24 -11.62 -15.61
C GLN A 35 -14.36 -10.14 -15.29
N CYS A 36 -14.91 -9.34 -16.20
CA CYS A 36 -15.07 -7.90 -16.00
C CYS A 36 -16.10 -7.54 -14.91
N LEU A 37 -17.09 -8.40 -14.67
CA LEU A 37 -18.14 -8.19 -13.67
C LEU A 37 -17.66 -8.55 -12.26
N VAL A 38 -16.81 -9.58 -12.16
CA VAL A 38 -16.38 -10.15 -10.88
C VAL A 38 -15.10 -9.52 -10.36
N GLN A 39 -14.22 -9.02 -11.23
CA GLN A 39 -12.97 -8.36 -10.85
C GLN A 39 -13.15 -7.28 -9.76
N PRO A 40 -14.15 -6.37 -9.86
CA PRO A 40 -14.43 -5.40 -8.81
C PRO A 40 -14.69 -6.03 -7.44
N ILE A 41 -15.44 -7.14 -7.41
CA ILE A 41 -15.78 -7.85 -6.16
C ILE A 41 -14.56 -8.61 -5.64
N LEU A 42 -13.89 -9.37 -6.51
CA LEU A 42 -12.77 -10.24 -6.14
C LEU A 42 -11.57 -9.47 -5.60
N TYR A 43 -11.32 -8.29 -6.15
CA TYR A 43 -10.16 -7.46 -5.80
C TYR A 43 -10.51 -6.25 -4.94
N HIS A 44 -11.76 -6.12 -4.47
CA HIS A 44 -12.16 -5.05 -3.56
C HIS A 44 -11.28 -5.01 -2.30
N LYS A 45 -10.99 -6.20 -1.75
CA LYS A 45 -10.11 -6.41 -0.61
C LYS A 45 -8.95 -7.32 -1.01
N ILE A 46 -7.73 -6.90 -0.70
CA ILE A 46 -6.54 -7.74 -0.74
C ILE A 46 -6.10 -7.96 0.72
N GLU A 47 -6.08 -9.21 1.14
CA GLU A 47 -5.52 -9.61 2.43
C GLU A 47 -4.22 -10.37 2.19
N ILE A 48 -3.15 -9.86 2.76
CA ILE A 48 -1.81 -10.42 2.71
C ILE A 48 -1.50 -10.99 4.10
N SER A 49 -1.95 -12.21 4.30
CA SER A 49 -1.64 -13.10 5.42
C SER A 49 -1.39 -14.50 4.86
N HIS A 50 -0.34 -15.20 5.32
CA HIS A 50 -0.02 -16.56 4.86
C HIS A 50 0.40 -16.73 3.38
N GLN A 51 0.72 -15.65 2.66
CA GLN A 51 1.31 -15.75 1.33
C GLN A 51 2.83 -15.92 1.39
N ASN A 52 3.35 -16.58 0.36
CA ASN A 52 4.78 -16.68 0.11
C ASN A 52 5.25 -15.67 -0.97
N LEU A 53 6.57 -15.49 -1.07
CA LEU A 53 7.18 -14.53 -2.01
C LEU A 53 6.77 -14.73 -3.49
N PRO A 54 6.72 -15.96 -4.05
CA PRO A 54 6.22 -16.18 -5.40
C PRO A 54 4.78 -15.70 -5.63
N GLN A 55 3.90 -15.87 -4.64
CA GLN A 55 2.51 -15.38 -4.72
C GLN A 55 2.45 -13.86 -4.71
N LEU A 56 3.23 -13.20 -3.85
CA LEU A 56 3.33 -11.73 -3.79
C LEU A 56 3.91 -11.15 -5.08
N HIS A 57 4.94 -11.77 -5.63
CA HIS A 57 5.50 -11.41 -6.93
C HIS A 57 4.48 -11.60 -8.07
N GLY A 58 3.68 -12.67 -8.02
CA GLY A 58 2.56 -12.90 -8.93
C GLY A 58 1.51 -11.78 -8.87
N LEU A 59 1.14 -11.35 -7.65
CA LEU A 59 0.21 -10.25 -7.42
C LEU A 59 0.75 -8.92 -7.94
N CYS A 60 2.01 -8.58 -7.65
CA CYS A 60 2.66 -7.40 -8.22
C CYS A 60 2.67 -7.43 -9.75
N GLY A 61 2.93 -8.62 -10.33
CA GLY A 61 2.82 -8.84 -11.76
C GLY A 61 1.41 -8.58 -12.31
N GLN A 62 0.35 -8.93 -11.58
CA GLN A 62 -1.04 -8.70 -12.00
C GLN A 62 -1.48 -7.24 -11.83
N LEU A 63 -1.00 -6.56 -10.79
CA LEU A 63 -1.20 -5.12 -10.57
C LEU A 63 -0.44 -4.29 -11.61
N GLY A 64 0.75 -4.75 -12.03
CA GLY A 64 1.62 -4.08 -12.99
C GLY A 64 1.36 -4.42 -14.47
N ARG A 65 0.94 -5.65 -14.79
CA ARG A 65 0.62 -6.09 -16.17
C ARG A 65 -0.84 -5.90 -16.49
N PHE A 66 -1.26 -4.66 -16.66
CA PHE A 66 -2.36 -4.36 -17.56
C PHE A 66 -1.99 -3.12 -18.36
N ASP A 67 -1.76 -3.38 -19.64
CA ASP A 67 -1.62 -2.46 -20.77
C ASP A 67 -2.26 -1.09 -20.48
N GLU A 68 -1.51 0.01 -20.58
CA GLU A 68 -2.04 1.37 -20.39
C GLU A 68 -3.21 1.69 -21.34
N THR A 69 -3.39 0.86 -22.38
CA THR A 69 -4.50 0.91 -23.33
C THR A 69 -5.76 0.15 -22.90
N LYS A 70 -5.71 -0.72 -21.88
CA LYS A 70 -6.86 -1.52 -21.43
C LYS A 70 -7.43 -0.98 -20.12
N ARG A 71 -8.64 -0.41 -20.21
CA ARG A 71 -9.52 -0.07 -19.08
C ARG A 71 -9.81 -1.36 -18.30
N ASN A 72 -9.61 -1.36 -16.98
CA ASN A 72 -9.74 -2.48 -16.00
C ASN A 72 -8.39 -3.02 -15.49
N LYS A 73 -7.62 -2.17 -14.81
CA LYS A 73 -6.48 -2.66 -14.01
C LYS A 73 -7.00 -3.17 -12.68
N ILE A 74 -6.46 -4.28 -12.16
CA ILE A 74 -6.85 -4.80 -10.84
C ILE A 74 -6.72 -3.72 -9.76
N GLY A 75 -5.66 -2.90 -9.84
CA GLY A 75 -5.45 -1.77 -8.92
C GLY A 75 -6.55 -0.70 -8.93
N ASP A 76 -7.38 -0.64 -9.99
CA ASP A 76 -8.55 0.26 -10.04
C ASP A 76 -9.71 -0.28 -9.18
N HIS A 77 -9.66 -1.55 -8.76
CA HIS A 77 -10.71 -2.19 -7.98
C HIS A 77 -10.34 -2.34 -6.50
N VAL A 78 -9.05 -2.20 -6.16
CA VAL A 78 -8.56 -2.37 -4.79
C VAL A 78 -8.94 -1.17 -3.94
N CYS A 79 -9.75 -1.42 -2.90
CA CYS A 79 -10.18 -0.42 -1.93
C CYS A 79 -9.63 -0.70 -0.53
N LEU A 80 -9.38 -1.96 -0.19
CA LEU A 80 -8.96 -2.36 1.14
C LEU A 80 -7.71 -3.23 1.02
N ILE A 81 -6.64 -2.86 1.72
CA ILE A 81 -5.44 -3.69 1.86
C ILE A 81 -5.18 -3.92 3.34
N GLU A 82 -5.02 -5.18 3.71
CA GLU A 82 -4.58 -5.60 5.04
C GLU A 82 -3.35 -6.48 4.88
N ILE A 83 -2.25 -6.13 5.55
CA ILE A 83 -0.97 -6.84 5.51
C ILE A 83 -0.61 -7.22 6.93
N ASP A 84 -0.34 -8.50 7.16
CA ASP A 84 0.15 -9.07 8.41
C ASP A 84 1.45 -9.82 8.11
N THR A 85 2.60 -9.20 8.42
CA THR A 85 3.91 -9.76 8.11
C THR A 85 4.29 -10.93 9.01
N ASP A 86 3.77 -10.98 10.25
CA ASP A 86 3.97 -12.07 11.21
C ASP A 86 3.47 -13.40 10.67
N ARG A 87 2.45 -13.36 9.81
CA ARG A 87 1.80 -14.54 9.24
C ARG A 87 2.35 -14.96 7.88
N LEU A 88 3.34 -14.27 7.32
CA LEU A 88 3.85 -14.59 5.99
C LEU A 88 4.65 -15.90 5.97
N ASP A 89 4.43 -16.69 4.91
CA ASP A 89 5.18 -17.92 4.67
C ASP A 89 6.45 -17.61 3.87
N LEU A 90 7.42 -16.97 4.53
CA LEU A 90 8.67 -16.52 3.89
C LEU A 90 9.72 -17.63 3.76
N GLY A 91 9.46 -18.81 4.33
CA GLY A 91 10.45 -19.88 4.45
C GLY A 91 11.65 -19.49 5.34
N THR A 92 12.69 -20.33 5.37
CA THR A 92 13.95 -19.97 6.05
C THR A 92 14.70 -18.90 5.25
N PRO A 93 15.43 -17.96 5.89
CA PRO A 93 16.11 -16.82 5.24
C PRO A 93 17.05 -17.19 4.07
N PHE A 94 17.52 -18.44 4.03
CA PHE A 94 18.45 -18.97 3.04
C PHE A 94 17.78 -19.68 1.84
N GLN A 95 16.45 -19.78 1.82
CA GLN A 95 15.66 -20.44 0.77
C GLN A 95 14.71 -19.48 0.06
N ILE A 96 14.97 -18.18 0.14
CA ILE A 96 14.18 -17.21 -0.60
C ILE A 96 14.40 -17.51 -2.09
N PRO A 97 13.36 -17.90 -2.83
CA PRO A 97 13.51 -18.26 -4.24
C PRO A 97 14.11 -17.08 -5.01
N ASP A 98 14.83 -17.36 -6.09
CA ASP A 98 15.25 -16.37 -7.09
C ASP A 98 13.99 -15.70 -7.68
N CYS A 99 13.40 -14.76 -6.94
CA CYS A 99 12.42 -13.82 -7.47
C CYS A 99 13.13 -13.02 -8.56
N ASP A 100 12.40 -12.66 -9.62
CA ASP A 100 12.99 -11.98 -10.78
C ASP A 100 13.55 -10.62 -10.36
N ARG A 101 14.86 -10.62 -10.05
CA ARG A 101 15.58 -9.48 -9.50
C ARG A 101 15.37 -8.23 -10.35
N LYS A 102 15.43 -8.39 -11.67
CA LYS A 102 15.24 -7.27 -12.61
C LYS A 102 13.84 -6.68 -12.51
N LYS A 103 12.80 -7.51 -12.32
CA LYS A 103 11.43 -7.00 -12.13
C LYS A 103 11.26 -6.29 -10.80
N THR A 104 11.85 -6.84 -9.74
CA THR A 104 11.77 -6.22 -8.42
C THR A 104 12.52 -4.88 -8.40
N GLU A 105 13.70 -4.80 -9.05
CA GLU A 105 14.43 -3.55 -9.25
C GLU A 105 13.59 -2.54 -10.05
N GLN A 106 12.88 -2.99 -11.09
CA GLN A 106 11.95 -2.14 -11.84
C GLN A 106 10.79 -1.64 -10.97
N TRP A 107 10.26 -2.44 -10.06
CA TRP A 107 9.19 -2.00 -9.14
C TRP A 107 9.69 -0.98 -8.12
N ILE A 108 10.87 -1.20 -7.55
CA ILE A 108 11.54 -0.21 -6.68
C ILE A 108 11.78 1.08 -7.45
N ASP A 109 12.36 1.01 -8.65
CA ASP A 109 12.59 2.17 -9.50
C ASP A 109 11.26 2.88 -9.83
N ASN A 110 10.16 2.16 -10.04
CA ASN A 110 8.81 2.75 -10.26
C ASN A 110 8.21 3.41 -9.00
N LEU A 111 8.65 3.04 -7.79
CA LEU A 111 8.20 3.65 -6.54
C LEU A 111 9.04 4.88 -6.20
N LEU A 112 10.35 4.81 -6.45
CA LEU A 112 11.28 5.93 -6.30
C LEU A 112 11.11 6.97 -7.42
N MET A 113 10.68 6.55 -8.62
CA MET A 113 10.43 7.39 -9.80
C MET A 113 9.14 6.99 -10.52
N PRO A 114 7.95 7.26 -9.93
CA PRO A 114 6.68 6.91 -10.55
C PRO A 114 6.40 7.69 -11.85
N TYR A 115 7.07 8.83 -12.01
CA TYR A 115 6.98 9.71 -13.17
C TYR A 115 8.40 9.83 -13.73
N GLY A 116 8.72 9.07 -14.78
CA GLY A 116 10.07 8.98 -15.36
C GLY A 116 10.63 10.29 -15.89
N ALA A 117 11.65 10.22 -16.76
CA ALA A 117 12.28 11.41 -17.35
C ALA A 117 11.24 12.36 -17.99
N ALA A 118 11.45 13.68 -17.81
CA ALA A 118 10.51 14.74 -18.15
C ALA A 118 9.84 14.53 -19.51
N ASN A 119 8.51 14.43 -19.49
CA ASN A 119 7.67 14.63 -20.67
C ASN A 119 6.95 15.98 -20.53
N SER A 120 6.45 16.56 -21.61
CA SER A 120 5.82 17.90 -21.64
C SER A 120 4.66 18.11 -20.65
N VAL A 121 4.12 17.03 -20.07
CA VAL A 121 2.95 17.03 -19.17
C VAL A 121 3.33 16.81 -17.70
N THR A 122 4.50 16.22 -17.41
CA THR A 122 4.87 15.86 -16.03
C THR A 122 6.29 16.36 -15.74
N PRO A 123 6.48 17.22 -14.73
CA PRO A 123 7.82 17.69 -14.37
C PRO A 123 8.70 16.50 -13.99
N ALA A 124 9.94 16.47 -14.51
CA ALA A 124 10.92 15.51 -14.00
C ALA A 124 11.15 15.79 -12.52
N ILE A 125 10.85 14.81 -11.70
CA ILE A 125 11.24 14.85 -10.30
C ILE A 125 12.74 14.52 -10.24
N PRO A 126 13.57 15.41 -9.64
CA PRO A 126 14.98 15.09 -9.46
C PRO A 126 15.08 13.84 -8.60
N TYR A 127 15.72 12.83 -9.19
CA TYR A 127 15.93 11.54 -8.58
C TYR A 127 16.84 11.68 -7.36
N ASP A 128 16.53 10.96 -6.28
CA ASP A 128 17.38 10.87 -5.09
C ASP A 128 18.40 9.73 -5.28
N PRO A 129 19.65 10.03 -5.64
CA PRO A 129 20.65 9.00 -5.92
C PRO A 129 21.03 8.20 -4.67
N GLU A 130 20.97 8.81 -3.49
CA GLU A 130 21.29 8.15 -2.21
C GLU A 130 20.22 7.13 -1.85
N ALA A 131 18.94 7.47 -2.05
CA ALA A 131 17.83 6.54 -1.87
C ALA A 131 17.95 5.31 -2.79
N ARG A 132 18.32 5.52 -4.05
CA ARG A 132 18.57 4.42 -4.98
C ARG A 132 19.70 3.52 -4.49
N GLU A 133 20.84 4.12 -4.13
CA GLU A 133 22.00 3.35 -3.72
C GLU A 133 21.71 2.55 -2.44
N LYS A 134 20.98 3.14 -1.49
CA LYS A 134 20.47 2.47 -0.29
C LYS A 134 19.60 1.26 -0.65
N TRP A 135 18.57 1.44 -1.49
CA TRP A 135 17.65 0.37 -1.88
C TRP A 135 18.27 -0.69 -2.81
N ARG A 136 19.28 -0.34 -3.60
CA ARG A 136 20.03 -1.29 -4.45
C ARG A 136 21.14 -2.03 -3.71
N GLY A 137 21.73 -1.40 -2.69
CA GLY A 137 22.83 -1.94 -1.88
C GLY A 137 22.37 -2.77 -0.69
N ALA A 138 21.17 -2.53 -0.16
CA ALA A 138 20.61 -3.31 0.93
C ALA A 138 20.18 -4.71 0.42
N PHE A 139 20.82 -5.77 0.95
CA PHE A 139 20.67 -7.18 0.58
C PHE A 139 19.28 -7.53 0.00
N PHE A 140 19.22 -7.56 -1.33
CA PHE A 140 17.98 -7.49 -2.12
C PHE A 140 16.93 -8.54 -1.75
N VAL A 141 17.37 -9.70 -1.28
CA VAL A 141 16.52 -10.85 -0.97
C VAL A 141 15.58 -10.55 0.21
N LEU A 142 16.06 -9.80 1.20
CA LEU A 142 15.24 -9.48 2.37
C LEU A 142 14.33 -8.26 2.10
N ASN A 143 14.85 -7.20 1.48
CA ASN A 143 14.05 -6.00 1.14
C ASN A 143 13.14 -6.16 -0.10
N SER A 144 13.21 -7.30 -0.80
CA SER A 144 12.27 -7.63 -1.88
C SER A 144 10.85 -7.69 -1.36
N LEU A 145 10.66 -8.17 -0.12
CA LEU A 145 9.34 -8.19 0.50
C LEU A 145 8.80 -6.77 0.67
N ASP A 146 9.58 -5.87 1.26
CA ASP A 146 9.17 -4.47 1.44
C ASP A 146 8.80 -3.79 0.12
N ALA A 147 9.60 -4.03 -0.91
CA ALA A 147 9.34 -3.52 -2.26
C ALA A 147 8.03 -4.04 -2.85
N LEU A 148 7.74 -5.33 -2.68
CA LEU A 148 6.50 -5.95 -3.16
C LEU A 148 5.27 -5.36 -2.44
N LEU A 149 5.33 -5.27 -1.10
CA LEU A 149 4.22 -4.76 -0.29
C LEU A 149 3.95 -3.28 -0.58
N ALA A 150 5.00 -2.46 -0.67
CA ALA A 150 4.89 -1.06 -1.06
C ALA A 150 4.32 -0.90 -2.47
N TYR A 151 4.73 -1.75 -3.41
CA TYR A 151 4.20 -1.73 -4.78
C TYR A 151 2.71 -2.05 -4.84
N ILE A 152 2.26 -3.05 -4.06
CA ILE A 152 0.85 -3.44 -3.99
C ILE A 152 -0.01 -2.27 -3.49
N ALA A 153 0.43 -1.61 -2.41
CA ALA A 153 -0.24 -0.43 -1.88
C ALA A 153 -0.25 0.72 -2.91
N ALA A 154 0.91 1.08 -3.46
CA ALA A 154 1.05 2.24 -4.35
C ALA A 154 0.31 2.11 -5.70
N LYS A 155 0.05 0.89 -6.18
CA LYS A 155 -0.72 0.65 -7.42
C LYS A 155 -2.23 0.58 -7.24
N SER A 156 -2.72 0.72 -6.01
CA SER A 156 -4.14 0.68 -5.69
C SER A 156 -4.75 2.09 -5.74
N ALA A 157 -5.26 2.47 -6.91
CA ALA A 157 -5.70 3.85 -7.17
C ALA A 157 -6.92 4.28 -6.35
N ASN A 158 -7.74 3.32 -5.91
CA ASN A 158 -8.97 3.54 -5.16
C ASN A 158 -8.87 3.10 -3.69
N LEU A 159 -7.65 3.03 -3.15
CA LEU A 159 -7.40 2.59 -1.79
C LEU A 159 -8.08 3.51 -0.77
N GLU A 160 -8.99 2.95 0.02
CA GLU A 160 -9.74 3.63 1.09
C GLU A 160 -9.26 3.24 2.49
N SER A 161 -8.74 2.03 2.65
CA SER A 161 -8.17 1.53 3.90
C SER A 161 -6.87 0.79 3.65
N LEU A 162 -5.83 1.16 4.39
CA LEU A 162 -4.54 0.49 4.41
C LEU A 162 -4.19 0.12 5.85
N LYS A 163 -4.06 -1.18 6.11
CA LYS A 163 -3.54 -1.69 7.39
C LYS A 163 -2.23 -2.42 7.14
N LEU A 164 -1.18 -1.97 7.80
CA LEU A 164 0.17 -2.51 7.71
C LEU A 164 0.60 -2.97 9.10
N ASP A 165 0.46 -4.25 9.39
CA ASP A 165 1.10 -4.85 10.55
C ASP A 165 2.47 -5.38 10.13
N LEU A 166 3.49 -4.59 10.46
CA LEU A 166 4.91 -4.83 10.20
C LEU A 166 5.65 -5.29 11.47
N SER A 167 4.93 -5.60 12.55
CA SER A 167 5.53 -5.94 13.85
C SER A 167 6.40 -7.20 13.83
N GLY A 168 6.15 -8.10 12.89
CA GLY A 168 6.91 -9.34 12.70
C GLY A 168 8.26 -9.21 12.03
N TYR A 169 8.65 -8.02 11.59
CA TYR A 169 9.83 -7.85 10.75
C TYR A 169 10.57 -6.54 10.99
N PHE A 170 11.90 -6.65 11.22
CA PHE A 170 12.79 -5.52 11.49
C PHE A 170 13.78 -5.35 10.35
N GLN A 171 13.46 -4.53 9.33
CA GLN A 171 14.43 -4.18 8.30
C GLN A 171 14.39 -2.74 7.83
N THR A 172 15.58 -2.19 7.68
CA THR A 172 15.85 -0.94 6.99
C THR A 172 16.58 -1.26 5.69
N PRO A 173 16.10 -0.79 4.53
CA PRO A 173 14.97 0.14 4.34
C PRO A 173 13.58 -0.55 4.33
N SER A 174 12.49 0.18 4.62
CA SER A 174 11.16 -0.39 4.94
C SER A 174 10.05 -0.09 3.92
N VAL A 175 8.92 -0.81 3.99
CA VAL A 175 7.69 -0.47 3.23
C VAL A 175 7.32 1.01 3.35
N ALA A 176 7.38 1.56 4.57
CA ALA A 176 7.00 2.94 4.85
C ALA A 176 7.88 3.95 4.10
N GLU A 177 9.18 3.67 4.00
CA GLU A 177 10.13 4.51 3.27
C GLU A 177 9.81 4.58 1.77
N LEU A 178 9.43 3.47 1.12
CA LEU A 178 8.99 3.51 -0.29
C LEU A 178 7.68 4.28 -0.48
N LEU A 179 6.75 4.15 0.47
CA LEU A 179 5.50 4.91 0.43
C LEU A 179 5.77 6.41 0.60
N TYR A 180 6.71 6.82 1.46
CA TYR A 180 7.17 8.19 1.56
C TYR A 180 7.62 8.75 0.21
N TYR A 181 8.52 8.04 -0.49
CA TYR A 181 9.02 8.49 -1.80
C TYR A 181 7.90 8.61 -2.83
N LYS A 182 6.96 7.67 -2.85
CA LYS A 182 5.77 7.74 -3.72
C LYS A 182 4.92 8.98 -3.43
N ILE A 183 4.66 9.26 -2.15
CA ILE A 183 3.84 10.42 -1.73
C ILE A 183 4.56 11.73 -2.09
N ARG A 184 5.84 11.85 -1.76
CA ARG A 184 6.67 13.00 -2.11
C ARG A 184 6.63 13.27 -3.61
N ALA A 185 6.71 12.22 -4.42
CA ALA A 185 6.65 12.35 -5.86
C ALA A 185 5.26 12.84 -6.36
N ASP A 186 4.17 12.34 -5.79
CA ASP A 186 2.82 12.81 -6.11
C ASP A 186 2.65 14.31 -5.80
N LEU A 187 3.11 14.75 -4.63
CA LEU A 187 3.04 16.14 -4.20
C LEU A 187 3.82 17.07 -5.14
N GLN A 188 5.05 16.70 -5.52
CA GLN A 188 5.87 17.47 -6.46
C GLN A 188 5.20 17.60 -7.84
N CYS A 189 4.41 16.61 -8.22
CA CYS A 189 3.60 16.61 -9.44
C CYS A 189 2.20 17.23 -9.26
N LYS A 190 1.91 17.86 -8.11
CA LYS A 190 0.60 18.44 -7.76
C LYS A 190 -0.56 17.44 -7.88
N ARG A 191 -0.27 16.18 -7.57
CA ARG A 191 -1.27 15.10 -7.48
C ARG A 191 -1.56 14.82 -6.02
N ALA A 192 -2.82 14.53 -5.72
CA ALA A 192 -3.20 14.06 -4.39
C ALA A 192 -2.68 12.62 -4.22
N PRO A 193 -1.76 12.37 -3.27
CA PRO A 193 -1.33 11.01 -2.95
C PRO A 193 -2.48 10.27 -2.29
N PHE A 194 -2.73 9.02 -2.72
CA PHE A 194 -3.80 8.17 -2.18
C PHE A 194 -5.15 8.93 -2.00
N PRO A 195 -5.75 9.44 -3.09
CA PRO A 195 -6.82 10.43 -3.04
C PRO A 195 -8.14 9.94 -2.42
N LYS A 196 -8.25 8.67 -2.07
CA LYS A 196 -9.42 8.07 -1.42
C LYS A 196 -9.13 7.47 -0.06
N LEU A 197 -7.88 7.53 0.41
CA LEU A 197 -7.46 6.86 1.63
C LEU A 197 -8.05 7.59 2.84
N ARG A 198 -8.87 6.86 3.58
CA ARG A 198 -9.60 7.35 4.76
C ARG A 198 -9.11 6.72 6.05
N HIS A 199 -8.60 5.49 5.98
CA HIS A 199 -8.12 4.76 7.14
C HIS A 199 -6.69 4.28 6.89
N LEU A 200 -5.76 4.70 7.76
CA LEU A 200 -4.39 4.24 7.75
C LEU A 200 -4.07 3.68 9.13
N GLN A 201 -3.71 2.39 9.18
CA GLN A 201 -3.18 1.74 10.36
C GLN A 201 -1.79 1.24 10.04
N ILE A 202 -0.82 1.58 10.89
CA ILE A 202 0.54 1.09 10.77
C ILE A 202 1.00 0.62 12.15
N ASP A 203 1.22 -0.68 12.27
CA ASP A 203 1.86 -1.27 13.43
C ASP A 203 3.30 -1.58 13.02
N SER A 204 4.27 -0.83 13.54
CA SER A 204 5.67 -0.90 13.13
C SER A 204 6.60 -0.79 14.33
N VAL A 205 7.80 -1.37 14.17
CA VAL A 205 8.90 -1.18 15.12
C VAL A 205 9.87 -0.08 14.68
N LEU A 206 9.78 0.38 13.44
CA LEU A 206 10.71 1.35 12.83
C LEU A 206 10.09 2.73 12.65
N ASP A 207 10.94 3.74 12.48
CA ASP A 207 10.54 5.11 12.13
C ASP A 207 9.67 5.12 10.87
N ILE A 208 8.54 5.81 10.98
CA ILE A 208 7.60 6.00 9.89
C ILE A 208 7.59 7.48 9.56
N ASP A 209 8.35 7.86 8.54
CA ASP A 209 8.29 9.20 7.96
C ASP A 209 7.19 9.28 6.90
N ILE A 210 5.96 8.84 7.20
CA ILE A 210 4.87 8.99 6.23
C ILE A 210 4.26 10.39 6.38
N PRO A 211 4.21 11.20 5.31
CA PRO A 211 3.67 12.55 5.34
C PRO A 211 2.14 12.48 5.40
N VAL A 212 1.58 12.16 6.57
CA VAL A 212 0.14 11.92 6.76
C VAL A 212 -0.72 13.14 6.44
N PHE A 213 -0.18 14.36 6.57
CA PHE A 213 -0.85 15.60 6.16
C PHE A 213 -1.06 15.69 4.64
N ALA A 214 -0.29 14.94 3.84
CA ALA A 214 -0.48 14.86 2.39
C ALA A 214 -1.71 14.03 2.01
N LEU A 215 -2.23 13.23 2.95
CA LEU A 215 -3.38 12.35 2.78
C LEU A 215 -4.66 13.12 3.11
N SER A 216 -5.10 13.97 2.17
CA SER A 216 -6.16 14.96 2.41
C SER A 216 -7.51 14.36 2.84
N GLU A 217 -7.80 13.12 2.47
CA GLU A 217 -9.07 12.44 2.81
C GLU A 217 -8.99 11.58 4.08
N LEU A 218 -7.85 11.60 4.78
CA LEU A 218 -7.61 10.73 5.93
C LEU A 218 -8.54 11.10 7.10
N ARG A 219 -9.30 10.11 7.56
CA ARG A 219 -10.28 10.23 8.66
C ARG A 219 -9.83 9.52 9.92
N GLN A 220 -9.10 8.43 9.75
CA GLN A 220 -8.56 7.64 10.85
C GLN A 220 -7.09 7.35 10.60
N LEU A 221 -6.28 7.71 11.59
CA LEU A 221 -4.86 7.38 11.65
C LEU A 221 -4.60 6.59 12.91
N GLN A 222 -4.09 5.37 12.75
CA GLN A 222 -3.61 4.55 13.85
C GLN A 222 -2.14 4.25 13.61
N ILE A 223 -1.30 4.61 14.56
CA ILE A 223 0.12 4.26 14.50
C ILE A 223 0.49 3.61 15.82
N ARG A 224 1.03 2.40 15.73
CA ARG A 224 1.56 1.65 16.85
C ARG A 224 3.06 1.55 16.72
N PHE A 225 3.76 2.03 17.73
CA PHE A 225 5.20 2.01 17.82
C PHE A 225 5.64 0.97 18.86
N LEU A 226 6.63 0.17 18.48
CA LEU A 226 7.16 -0.89 19.33
C LEU A 226 8.51 -0.53 19.99
N ASP A 227 9.21 0.54 19.58
CA ASP A 227 10.50 0.97 20.14
C ASP A 227 10.60 2.50 20.43
N ASP A 228 11.46 2.88 21.39
CA ASP A 228 11.57 4.20 22.04
C ASP A 228 12.61 5.13 21.35
N ASP A 229 13.68 4.54 20.81
CA ASP A 229 14.88 5.27 20.34
C ASP A 229 14.77 5.84 18.91
N SER A 230 13.68 5.54 18.22
CA SER A 230 13.50 5.88 16.81
C SER A 230 12.97 7.33 16.69
N PRO A 231 13.70 8.27 16.06
CA PRO A 231 13.24 9.64 15.85
C PRO A 231 12.08 9.66 14.84
N LEU A 232 10.85 9.83 15.36
CA LEU A 232 9.71 10.17 14.51
C LEU A 232 9.88 11.60 13.98
N GLU A 233 10.50 11.74 12.82
CA GLU A 233 10.51 13.01 12.09
C GLU A 233 9.20 13.15 11.33
N ILE A 234 8.15 13.62 12.01
CA ILE A 234 6.97 14.11 11.32
C ILE A 234 7.43 15.37 10.58
N PRO A 235 7.56 15.34 9.25
CA PRO A 235 8.17 16.47 8.60
C PRO A 235 7.13 17.61 8.65
N VAL A 236 7.59 18.80 9.03
CA VAL A 236 6.75 20.00 9.14
C VAL A 236 6.50 20.52 7.73
N PHE A 237 5.24 20.62 7.30
CA PHE A 237 4.88 21.14 5.98
C PHE A 237 3.91 22.31 6.09
N GLU A 238 3.81 23.10 5.03
CA GLU A 238 3.07 24.37 4.96
C GLU A 238 1.57 24.28 5.32
N SER A 239 1.00 23.07 5.38
CA SER A 239 -0.38 22.79 5.77
C SER A 239 -0.41 21.98 7.07
N ASN A 240 -0.54 22.66 8.21
CA ASN A 240 -0.68 22.03 9.53
C ASN A 240 -2.12 21.53 9.82
N ASN A 241 -2.97 21.40 8.79
CA ASN A 241 -4.40 21.18 8.96
C ASN A 241 -4.79 19.77 8.51
N LEU A 242 -5.00 18.87 9.47
CA LEU A 242 -5.57 17.54 9.25
C LEU A 242 -7.10 17.64 9.37
N SER A 243 -7.70 18.45 8.50
CA SER A 243 -9.08 18.91 8.64
C SER A 243 -10.09 17.77 8.67
N HIS A 244 -9.82 16.66 7.98
CA HIS A 244 -10.73 15.51 7.89
C HIS A 244 -10.46 14.43 8.94
N LEU A 245 -9.42 14.57 9.76
CA LEU A 245 -9.06 13.56 10.74
C LEU A 245 -10.02 13.58 11.93
N HIS A 246 -10.69 12.46 12.16
CA HIS A 246 -11.65 12.25 13.23
C HIS A 246 -11.10 11.37 14.34
N VAL A 247 -10.28 10.39 13.99
CA VAL A 247 -9.71 9.43 14.93
C VAL A 247 -8.20 9.44 14.77
N LEU A 248 -7.50 9.71 15.87
CA LEU A 248 -6.06 9.59 15.99
C LEU A 248 -5.79 8.61 17.12
N ASP A 249 -5.20 7.46 16.82
CA ASP A 249 -4.84 6.44 17.81
C ASP A 249 -3.32 6.24 17.76
N LEU A 250 -2.63 6.74 18.79
CA LEU A 250 -1.19 6.65 18.92
C LEU A 250 -0.87 5.70 20.07
N TYR A 251 -0.46 4.48 19.74
CA TYR A 251 -0.12 3.47 20.73
C TYR A 251 1.40 3.31 20.81
N TYR A 252 1.99 3.57 21.99
CA TYR A 252 3.37 3.20 22.28
C TYR A 252 3.44 2.18 23.40
N ILE A 253 4.43 1.29 23.32
CA ILE A 253 4.73 0.35 24.42
C ILE A 253 5.49 1.04 25.56
N LYS A 254 6.20 2.17 25.32
CA LYS A 254 6.87 2.99 26.34
C LYS A 254 6.84 4.50 26.03
N ASP A 255 6.83 5.30 27.09
CA ASP A 255 6.68 6.78 27.23
C ASP A 255 6.23 7.59 25.98
N THR A 256 4.91 7.61 25.77
CA THR A 256 4.17 8.36 24.73
C THR A 256 4.30 9.88 24.79
N SER A 257 4.85 10.43 25.88
CA SER A 257 4.42 11.76 26.32
C SER A 257 5.03 12.93 25.53
N SER A 258 6.23 12.83 24.98
CA SER A 258 6.87 13.94 24.26
C SER A 258 6.47 14.02 22.79
N LYS A 259 6.53 12.90 22.05
CA LYS A 259 6.31 12.83 20.60
C LYS A 259 4.85 13.10 20.22
N ALA A 260 3.90 12.49 20.93
CA ALA A 260 2.48 12.77 20.74
C ALA A 260 2.14 14.22 21.10
N ARG A 261 2.82 14.82 22.10
CA ARG A 261 2.65 16.25 22.43
C ARG A 261 3.16 17.16 21.31
N THR A 262 4.29 16.84 20.67
CA THR A 262 4.79 17.60 19.52
C THR A 262 3.80 17.55 18.35
N LEU A 263 3.27 16.38 18.00
CA LEU A 263 2.25 16.28 16.95
C LEU A 263 0.97 17.06 17.31
N LEU A 264 0.53 16.99 18.57
CA LEU A 264 -0.63 17.75 19.05
C LEU A 264 -0.37 19.26 19.17
N SER A 265 0.89 19.70 19.32
CA SER A 265 1.24 21.13 19.36
C SER A 265 1.40 21.73 17.96
N ASP A 266 1.93 20.94 17.03
CA ASP A 266 2.34 21.44 15.72
C ASP A 266 1.18 21.42 14.71
N TYR A 267 0.16 20.59 14.95
CA TYR A 267 -0.97 20.38 14.05
C TYR A 267 -2.32 20.75 14.67
N GLN A 268 -3.24 21.19 13.81
CA GLN A 268 -4.63 21.46 14.18
C GLN A 268 -5.53 20.30 13.77
N PHE A 269 -6.38 19.85 14.70
CA PHE A 269 -7.32 18.76 14.51
C PHE A 269 -8.78 19.22 14.76
N PRO A 270 -9.36 20.04 13.86
CA PRO A 270 -10.64 20.70 14.10
C PRO A 270 -11.83 19.74 14.23
N HIS A 271 -11.69 18.49 13.80
CA HIS A 271 -12.77 17.49 13.77
C HIS A 271 -12.44 16.21 14.56
N LEU A 272 -11.41 16.25 15.40
CA LEU A 272 -11.01 15.11 16.22
C LEU A 272 -12.11 14.77 17.23
N THR A 273 -12.64 13.55 17.15
CA THR A 273 -13.66 13.03 18.07
C THR A 273 -13.08 12.02 19.04
N LYS A 274 -11.93 11.40 18.70
CA LYS A 274 -11.25 10.41 19.54
C LYS A 274 -9.73 10.58 19.44
N LEU A 275 -9.08 10.63 20.60
CA LEU A 275 -7.64 10.56 20.84
C LEU A 275 -7.34 9.37 21.76
#